data_AF-A0A3M1R7X9-F1
#
_entry.id   AF-A0A3M1R7X9-F1
#
_cell.length_a   1.000
_cell.length_b   1.000
_cell.length_c   1.000
_cell.angle_alpha   90.00
_cell.angle_beta   90.00
_cell.angle_gamma   90.00
#
_symmetry.space_group_name_H-M   'P 1'
#
loop_
_entity.id
_entity.type
_entity.pdbx_description
1 polymer ?
#
loop_
_entity_poly.entity_id
_entity_poly.type
_entity_poly.pdbx_seq_one_letter_code
_entity_poly.pdbx_strand_id
1 'polypeptide(L)'
;PFWTIEAHLDLLHDREPNEAFLAADPGRAYVLFFPAGGRVTVDLSDAAGPMKLEWIDVSTGRRIGEAEAAGERAVPVTSPLETPAVAVITPSESGRARVSTKAVGSTERD
;
A
#
# COMPACT_ATOMS: atom_id res chain seq x y z
N PRO A 1 5.85 -3.52 -13.30
CA PRO A 1 4.61 -3.31 -14.08
C PRO A 1 3.44 -4.09 -13.45
N PHE A 2 2.18 -3.94 -13.87
CA PHE A 2 1.12 -4.76 -13.26
C PHE A 2 1.41 -6.28 -13.36
N TRP A 3 2.04 -6.73 -14.44
CA TRP A 3 2.45 -8.13 -14.65
C TRP A 3 3.65 -8.59 -13.81
N THR A 4 4.16 -7.79 -12.86
CA THR A 4 5.24 -8.19 -11.95
C THR A 4 4.76 -8.53 -10.54
N ILE A 5 3.46 -8.44 -10.25
CA ILE A 5 2.92 -8.88 -8.96
C ILE A 5 2.71 -10.40 -8.97
N GLU A 6 3.09 -11.06 -7.88
CA GLU A 6 2.93 -12.50 -7.67
C GLU A 6 2.16 -12.77 -6.37
N ALA A 7 1.65 -13.99 -6.18
CA ALA A 7 0.97 -14.36 -4.95
C ALA A 7 1.97 -14.39 -3.78
N HIS A 8 1.67 -13.65 -2.71
CA HIS A 8 2.53 -13.52 -1.52
C HIS A 8 1.73 -13.73 -0.23
N LEU A 9 1.24 -14.95 -0.02
CA LEU A 9 0.52 -15.30 1.21
C LEU A 9 1.43 -15.35 2.45
N ASP A 10 2.73 -15.44 2.24
CA ASP A 10 3.79 -15.38 3.25
C ASP A 10 3.90 -14.01 3.92
N LEU A 11 3.51 -12.94 3.23
CA LEU A 11 3.46 -11.57 3.77
C LEU A 11 2.17 -11.28 4.56
N LEU A 12 1.31 -12.28 4.76
CA LEU A 12 0.09 -12.17 5.58
C LEU A 12 0.25 -12.93 6.89
N HIS A 13 -0.04 -12.24 7.99
CA HIS A 13 -0.04 -12.78 9.34
C HIS A 13 -1.39 -12.56 10.02
N ASP A 14 -1.60 -13.24 11.14
CA ASP A 14 -2.83 -13.17 11.95
C ASP A 14 -4.10 -13.41 11.14
N ARG A 15 -4.02 -14.29 10.13
CA ARG A 15 -5.13 -14.62 9.24
C ARG A 15 -5.72 -15.99 9.55
N GLU A 16 -7.03 -16.09 9.46
CA GLU A 16 -7.72 -17.36 9.34
C GLU A 16 -7.58 -17.94 7.92
N PRO A 17 -7.85 -19.25 7.74
CA PRO A 17 -7.91 -19.85 6.41
C PRO A 17 -8.95 -19.15 5.52
N ASN A 18 -8.53 -18.78 4.29
CA ASN A 18 -9.35 -18.09 3.29
C ASN A 18 -9.86 -16.69 3.69
N GLU A 19 -9.29 -16.08 4.72
CA GLU A 19 -9.70 -14.73 5.17
C GLU A 19 -9.24 -13.63 4.22
N ALA A 20 -8.00 -13.71 3.73
CA ALA A 20 -7.46 -12.72 2.79
C ALA A 20 -6.41 -13.33 1.87
N PHE A 21 -6.24 -12.71 0.70
CA PHE A 21 -5.27 -13.12 -0.32
C PHE A 21 -4.49 -11.91 -0.79
N LEU A 22 -3.19 -12.09 -1.02
CA LEU A 22 -2.29 -11.01 -1.41
C LEU A 22 -1.57 -11.34 -2.71
N ALA A 23 -1.63 -10.41 -3.65
CA ALA A 23 -0.68 -10.33 -4.76
C ALA A 23 0.20 -9.09 -4.56
N ALA A 24 1.51 -9.25 -4.67
CA ALA A 24 2.45 -8.16 -4.39
C ALA A 24 3.66 -8.17 -5.32
N ASP A 25 4.24 -6.99 -5.45
CA ASP A 25 5.59 -6.74 -5.91
C ASP A 25 6.28 -5.99 -4.77
N PRO A 26 6.97 -6.70 -3.85
CA PRO A 26 7.41 -6.16 -2.57
C PRO A 26 8.16 -4.83 -2.71
N GLY A 27 7.76 -3.89 -1.88
CA GLY A 27 8.25 -2.51 -1.88
C GLY A 27 7.63 -1.58 -2.93
N ARG A 28 6.82 -2.09 -3.86
CA ARG A 28 6.24 -1.30 -4.96
C ARG A 28 4.73 -1.32 -5.04
N ALA A 29 4.10 -2.48 -4.88
CA ALA A 29 2.65 -2.60 -5.01
C ALA A 29 2.14 -3.83 -4.26
N TYR A 30 0.99 -3.70 -3.61
CA TYR A 30 0.32 -4.76 -2.88
C TYR A 30 -1.18 -4.68 -3.16
N VAL A 31 -1.79 -5.80 -3.52
CA VAL A 31 -3.22 -5.94 -3.79
C VAL A 31 -3.76 -6.98 -2.83
N LEU A 32 -4.38 -6.50 -1.75
CA LEU A 32 -4.96 -7.31 -0.70
C LEU A 32 -6.45 -7.48 -0.94
N PHE A 33 -6.91 -8.71 -1.10
CA PHE A 33 -8.30 -9.04 -1.31
C PHE A 33 -8.89 -9.72 -0.08
N PHE A 34 -10.02 -9.20 0.39
CA PHE A 34 -10.89 -9.83 1.39
C PHE A 34 -12.18 -10.28 0.72
N PRO A 35 -12.53 -11.58 0.75
CA PRO A 35 -13.79 -12.08 0.19
C PRO A 35 -15.00 -11.74 1.07
N ALA A 36 -14.83 -11.58 2.39
CA ALA A 36 -15.94 -11.32 3.32
C ALA A 36 -15.45 -10.69 4.64
N GLY A 37 -15.15 -9.39 4.63
CA GLY A 37 -14.64 -8.72 5.82
C GLY A 37 -13.30 -9.27 6.31
N GLY A 38 -12.97 -8.98 7.57
CA GLY A 38 -11.79 -9.53 8.23
C GLY A 38 -10.68 -8.53 8.50
N ARG A 39 -9.63 -9.04 9.16
CA ARG A 39 -8.48 -8.26 9.59
C ARG A 39 -7.24 -9.15 9.55
N VAL A 40 -6.25 -8.74 8.77
CA VAL A 40 -4.95 -9.40 8.72
C VAL A 40 -3.84 -8.41 8.99
N THR A 41 -2.67 -8.92 9.35
CA THR A 41 -1.44 -8.13 9.39
C THR A 41 -0.70 -8.31 8.07
N VAL A 42 -0.34 -7.22 7.40
CA VAL A 42 0.41 -7.22 6.14
C VAL A 42 1.85 -6.80 6.40
N ASP A 43 2.81 -7.61 5.99
CA ASP A 43 4.22 -7.25 6.04
C ASP A 43 4.57 -6.28 4.90
N LEU A 44 4.85 -5.02 5.26
CA LEU A 44 5.31 -3.97 4.35
C LEU A 44 6.78 -3.62 4.59
N SER A 45 7.57 -4.53 5.19
CA SER A 45 8.96 -4.26 5.56
C SER A 45 9.87 -3.89 4.38
N ASP A 46 9.56 -4.41 3.18
CA ASP A 46 10.30 -4.07 1.95
C ASP A 46 9.90 -2.72 1.33
N ALA A 47 8.84 -2.09 1.83
CA ALA A 47 8.38 -0.81 1.33
C ALA A 47 9.02 0.35 2.10
N ALA A 48 9.82 1.16 1.42
CA ALA A 48 10.46 2.32 2.03
C ALA A 48 9.50 3.50 2.15
N GLY A 49 9.40 4.07 3.35
CA GLY A 49 8.62 5.28 3.61
C GLY A 49 7.10 5.08 3.65
N PRO A 50 6.32 6.19 3.57
CA PRO A 50 4.87 6.13 3.69
C PRO A 50 4.24 5.46 2.46
N MET A 51 3.23 4.64 2.72
CA MET A 51 2.42 3.95 1.73
C MET A 51 0.99 4.52 1.76
N LYS A 52 0.40 4.67 0.58
CA LYS A 52 -1.01 4.98 0.39
C LYS A 52 -1.78 3.67 0.26
N LEU A 53 -2.92 3.57 0.96
CA LEU A 53 -3.86 2.46 0.85
C LEU A 53 -5.19 2.99 0.31
N GLU A 54 -5.71 2.37 -0.75
CA GLU A 54 -7.00 2.70 -1.36
C GLU A 54 -7.93 1.49 -1.36
N TRP A 55 -9.16 1.68 -0.89
CA TRP A 55 -10.18 0.64 -0.85
C TRP A 55 -11.11 0.72 -2.05
N ILE A 56 -11.38 -0.43 -2.65
CA ILE A 56 -12.34 -0.61 -3.75
C ILE A 56 -13.36 -1.66 -3.33
N ASP A 57 -14.64 -1.31 -3.43
CA ASP A 57 -15.74 -2.28 -3.34
C ASP A 57 -15.79 -3.08 -4.65
N VAL A 58 -15.61 -4.39 -4.56
CA VAL A 58 -15.54 -5.27 -5.74
C VAL A 58 -16.90 -5.37 -6.44
N SER A 59 -18.00 -5.26 -5.70
CA SER A 59 -19.34 -5.39 -6.25
C SER A 59 -19.74 -4.20 -7.13
N THR A 60 -19.24 -3.00 -6.80
CA THR A 60 -19.59 -1.76 -7.50
C THR A 60 -18.42 -1.18 -8.33
N GLY A 61 -17.19 -1.64 -8.09
CA GLY A 61 -15.97 -1.08 -8.67
C GLY A 61 -15.63 0.32 -8.16
N ARG A 62 -16.31 0.81 -7.11
CA ARG A 62 -16.12 2.18 -6.61
C ARG A 62 -15.03 2.23 -5.56
N ARG A 63 -14.28 3.33 -5.55
CA ARG A 63 -13.40 3.67 -4.42
C ARG A 63 -14.24 4.06 -3.22
N ILE A 64 -13.98 3.45 -2.07
CA ILE A 64 -14.80 3.61 -0.85
C ILE A 64 -14.04 4.21 0.34
N GLY A 65 -12.71 4.29 0.25
CA GLY A 65 -11.90 4.87 1.31
C GLY A 65 -10.43 4.91 0.94
N GLU A 66 -9.66 5.68 1.72
CA GLU A 66 -8.21 5.71 1.66
C GLU A 66 -7.62 5.87 3.05
N ALA A 67 -6.39 5.42 3.23
CA ALA A 67 -5.61 5.56 4.46
C ALA A 67 -4.12 5.65 4.14
N GLU A 68 -3.33 6.09 5.13
CA GLU A 68 -1.87 5.96 5.08
C GLU A 68 -1.43 4.76 5.92
N ALA A 69 -0.42 4.05 5.43
CA ALA A 69 0.28 2.99 6.15
C ALA A 69 1.77 3.32 6.17
N ALA A 70 2.44 2.95 7.26
CA ALA A 70 3.90 3.03 7.30
C ALA A 70 4.49 1.77 6.65
N GLY A 71 5.37 1.95 5.68
CA GLY A 71 6.28 0.90 5.23
C GLY A 71 7.33 0.56 6.29
N GLU A 72 8.27 -0.32 5.95
CA GLU A 72 9.37 -0.77 6.82
C GLU A 72 8.89 -1.52 8.07
N ARG A 73 7.64 -1.98 8.07
CA ARG A 73 7.03 -2.74 9.16
C ARG A 73 5.81 -3.54 8.71
N ALA A 74 5.41 -4.47 9.56
CA ALA A 74 4.09 -5.07 9.49
C ALA A 74 3.01 -4.10 10.00
N VAL A 75 1.87 -4.05 9.30
CA VAL A 75 0.73 -3.19 9.63
C VAL A 75 -0.58 -3.98 9.63
N PRO A 76 -1.46 -3.74 10.61
CA PRO A 76 -2.79 -4.32 10.57
C PRO A 76 -3.67 -3.62 9.52
N VAL A 77 -4.37 -4.41 8.72
CA VAL A 77 -5.33 -3.93 7.72
C VAL A 77 -6.68 -4.60 7.98
N THR A 78 -7.73 -3.78 8.12
CA THR A 78 -9.10 -4.23 8.38
C THR A 78 -9.98 -3.81 7.22
N SER A 79 -10.72 -4.77 6.65
CA SER A 79 -11.69 -4.45 5.60
C SER A 79 -12.76 -3.51 6.14
N PRO A 80 -13.12 -2.43 5.41
CA PRO A 80 -14.20 -1.54 5.81
C PRO A 80 -15.58 -2.11 5.48
N LEU A 81 -15.64 -3.23 4.74
CA LEU A 81 -16.87 -3.90 4.33
C LEU A 81 -16.87 -5.36 4.78
N GLU A 82 -18.05 -5.86 5.12
CA GLU A 82 -18.32 -7.30 5.29
C GLU A 82 -18.47 -8.05 3.95
N THR A 83 -18.50 -7.30 2.84
CA THR A 83 -18.59 -7.81 1.47
C THR A 83 -17.21 -7.81 0.78
N PRO A 84 -17.06 -8.44 -0.39
CA PRO A 84 -15.78 -8.46 -1.12
C PRO A 84 -15.18 -7.05 -1.34
N ALA A 85 -13.95 -6.87 -0.88
CA ALA A 85 -13.24 -5.60 -0.98
C ALA A 85 -11.76 -5.84 -1.31
N VAL A 86 -11.17 -4.89 -2.04
CA VAL A 86 -9.74 -4.87 -2.34
C VAL A 86 -9.11 -3.63 -1.75
N ALA A 87 -8.00 -3.80 -1.04
CA ALA A 87 -7.07 -2.74 -0.70
C ALA A 87 -5.89 -2.75 -1.68
N VAL A 88 -5.65 -1.62 -2.33
CA VAL A 88 -4.45 -1.37 -3.15
C VAL A 88 -3.49 -0.52 -2.34
N ILE A 89 -2.28 -1.02 -2.10
CA ILE A 89 -1.25 -0.34 -1.30
C ILE A 89 -0.05 -0.05 -2.18
N THR A 90 0.35 1.22 -2.26
CA THR A 90 1.45 1.71 -3.11
C THR A 90 2.23 2.81 -2.41
N PRO A 91 3.48 3.11 -2.79
CA PRO A 91 4.22 4.25 -2.25
C PRO A 91 3.40 5.54 -2.31
N SER A 92 3.37 6.27 -1.19
CA SER A 92 2.70 7.56 -1.12
C SER A 92 3.49 8.62 -1.88
N GLU A 93 2.81 9.43 -2.69
CA GLU A 93 3.45 10.53 -3.42
C GLU A 93 3.95 11.64 -2.47
N SER A 94 3.40 11.70 -1.25
CA SER A 94 3.78 12.65 -0.19
C SER A 94 5.24 12.47 0.27
N GLY A 95 5.88 11.34 -0.04
CA GLY A 95 7.28 11.05 0.27
C GLY A 95 8.28 11.35 -0.86
N ARG A 96 7.83 11.70 -2.08
CA ARG A 96 8.76 12.12 -3.15
C ARG A 96 9.24 13.53 -2.86
N ALA A 97 10.45 13.62 -2.29
CA ALA A 97 11.15 14.87 -2.05
C ALA A 97 10.99 15.84 -3.24
N ARG A 98 10.47 17.04 -2.97
CA ARG A 98 10.62 18.18 -3.88
C ARG A 98 12.12 18.39 -4.04
N VAL A 99 12.69 18.07 -5.19
CA VAL A 99 14.07 18.44 -5.52
C VAL A 99 14.11 19.97 -5.55
N SER A 100 14.50 20.56 -4.43
CA SER A 100 14.79 21.99 -4.34
C SER A 100 16.15 22.20 -4.97
N THR A 101 16.17 22.46 -6.28
CA THR A 101 17.37 22.99 -6.92
C THR A 101 17.68 24.33 -6.26
N LYS A 102 18.68 24.39 -5.39
CA LYS A 102 19.28 25.65 -4.98
C LYS A 102 19.89 26.29 -6.23
N ALA A 103 19.35 27.42 -6.66
CA ALA A 103 20.03 28.27 -7.61
C ALA A 103 21.38 28.69 -6.99
N VAL A 104 22.47 28.34 -7.66
CA VAL A 104 23.79 28.91 -7.37
C VAL A 104 23.77 30.35 -7.87
N GLY A 105 23.44 31.27 -6.97
CA GLY A 105 23.60 32.71 -7.19
C GLY A 105 25.06 33.07 -6.95
N SER A 106 25.74 33.39 -8.03
CA SER A 106 27.15 33.76 -8.12
C SER A 106 27.56 34.86 -7.13
N THR A 107 28.77 34.68 -6.62
CA THR A 107 29.64 35.76 -6.13
C THR A 107 29.71 36.87 -7.16
N GLU A 108 29.47 38.11 -6.73
CA GLU A 108 30.19 39.25 -7.29
C GLU A 108 30.52 40.22 -6.15
N ARG A 109 31.81 40.46 -5.99
CA ARG A 109 32.37 41.59 -5.25
C ARG A 109 32.36 42.77 -6.22
N ASP A 110 31.97 43.94 -5.76
CA ASP A 110 32.84 45.12 -5.62
C ASP A 110 32.10 46.24 -4.88
#